data_AF-A0A8T5ZRH0-F1
#
_entry.id   AF-A0A8T5ZRH0-F1
#
_cell.length_a   1.000
_cell.length_b   1.000
_cell.length_c   1.000
_cell.angle_alpha   90.00
_cell.angle_beta   90.00
_cell.angle_gamma   90.00
#
_symmetry.space_group_name_H-M   'P 1'
#
loop_
_entity.id
_entity.type
_entity.pdbx_description
1 polymer ?
#
loop_
_entity_poly.entity_id
_entity_poly.type
_entity_poly.pdbx_seq_one_letter_code
_entity_poly.pdbx_strand_id
1 'polypeptide(L)'
;IINPNLRDCNFPSKSLAGVGVAFYLMLALRTFLRDQGWFDERNIAIPNLAELLDLVALGTVADVVPLDANNRILTWQGMSRIRAGKCRPGIKALLEVANRDAQKLAASDLGFALGPRLNAAGRLDDMSVGVALLLCDNIGEARVLANELDALNQTRKEIEQGMQIEALTLCEKLERSRDTLPGGLAMYHPEWHQGVVGILASRIKERFHRPVIAFAPAGDGTLKGSGRSIQGLHMRDALERLDTLYPGMMLKFGGHAMAAGLSLEEDKFKLFQQRFGELVTEWLDPSLLQGEVVSDGPLSPAEMTMEVAQLL
;
A
#
# COMPACT_ATOMS: atom_id res chain seq x y z
N ILE A 1 7.42 22.50 -1.64
CA ILE A 1 6.90 21.12 -1.77
C ILE A 1 7.53 20.52 -3.02
N ILE A 2 8.10 19.31 -2.93
CA ILE A 2 8.62 18.57 -4.10
C ILE A 2 7.63 17.45 -4.39
N ASN A 3 6.85 17.57 -5.46
CA ASN A 3 5.84 16.59 -5.84
C ASN A 3 5.68 16.57 -7.37
N PRO A 4 5.85 15.42 -8.05
CA PRO A 4 5.63 15.27 -9.49
C PRO A 4 4.24 15.72 -9.98
N ASN A 5 3.24 15.70 -9.09
CA ASN A 5 1.83 16.00 -9.41
C ASN A 5 1.45 17.48 -9.23
N LEU A 6 2.41 18.38 -9.01
CA LEU A 6 2.13 19.83 -9.06
C LEU A 6 1.72 20.23 -10.50
N ARG A 7 0.73 21.13 -10.60
CA ARG A 7 0.13 21.55 -11.88
C ARG A 7 1.16 22.00 -12.92
N ASP A 8 2.17 22.77 -12.50
CA ASP A 8 3.20 23.34 -13.39
C ASP A 8 4.50 22.50 -13.41
N CYS A 9 4.47 21.26 -12.94
CA CYS A 9 5.64 20.39 -12.95
C CYS A 9 5.76 19.67 -14.31
N ASN A 10 6.84 19.90 -15.05
CA ASN A 10 7.10 19.22 -16.32
C ASN A 10 7.80 17.85 -16.16
N PHE A 11 7.95 17.35 -14.93
CA PHE A 11 8.59 16.06 -14.70
C PHE A 11 7.75 14.92 -15.31
N PRO A 12 8.33 14.06 -16.19
CA PRO A 12 7.56 13.13 -17.00
C PRO A 12 6.99 11.94 -16.22
N SER A 13 7.68 11.48 -15.17
CA SER A 13 7.22 10.36 -14.34
C SER A 13 6.32 10.86 -13.21
N LYS A 14 5.02 10.96 -13.49
CA LYS A 14 3.99 11.39 -12.52
C LYS A 14 3.72 10.35 -11.42
N SER A 15 4.04 9.10 -11.71
CA SER A 15 3.86 7.96 -10.80
C SER A 15 5.05 7.71 -9.89
N LEU A 16 6.05 8.60 -9.85
CA LEU A 16 7.26 8.41 -9.05
C LEU A 16 6.92 8.21 -7.57
N ALA A 17 7.40 7.10 -7.00
CA ALA A 17 7.21 6.79 -5.58
C ALA A 17 7.85 7.85 -4.67
N GLY A 18 7.36 7.99 -3.44
CA GLY A 18 7.93 8.91 -2.45
C GLY A 18 9.44 8.69 -2.21
N VAL A 19 9.87 7.42 -2.18
CA VAL A 19 11.30 7.06 -2.07
C VAL A 19 12.10 7.52 -3.30
N GLY A 20 11.50 7.51 -4.48
CA GLY A 20 12.09 8.03 -5.71
C GLY A 20 12.26 9.55 -5.66
N VAL A 21 11.26 10.27 -5.13
CA VAL A 21 11.35 11.72 -4.89
C VAL A 21 12.50 12.05 -3.94
N ALA A 22 12.62 11.32 -2.83
CA ALA A 22 13.74 11.46 -1.89
C ALA A 22 15.09 11.19 -2.55
N PHE A 23 15.18 10.14 -3.38
CA PHE A 23 16.39 9.80 -4.12
C PHE A 23 16.83 10.91 -5.09
N TYR A 24 15.91 11.49 -5.86
CA TYR A 24 16.22 12.61 -6.74
C TYR A 24 16.61 13.88 -5.98
N LEU A 25 15.98 14.14 -4.83
CA LEU A 25 16.38 15.25 -3.96
C LEU A 25 17.83 15.07 -3.47
N MET A 26 18.20 13.85 -3.04
CA MET A 26 19.59 13.54 -2.65
C MET A 26 20.57 13.71 -3.82
N LEU A 27 20.20 13.28 -5.03
CA LEU A 27 21.02 13.47 -6.23
C LEU A 27 21.23 14.95 -6.56
N ALA A 28 20.17 15.76 -6.48
CA ALA A 28 20.23 17.19 -6.71
C ALA A 28 21.10 17.88 -5.66
N LEU A 29 20.91 17.55 -4.38
CA LEU A 29 21.70 18.10 -3.28
C LEU A 29 23.19 17.73 -3.39
N ARG A 30 23.51 16.46 -3.66
CA ARG A 30 24.90 16.03 -3.88
C ARG A 30 25.54 16.78 -5.05
N THR A 31 24.81 16.96 -6.15
CA THR A 31 25.28 17.71 -7.33
C THR A 31 25.56 19.17 -6.96
N PHE A 32 24.62 19.82 -6.29
CA PHE A 32 24.78 21.20 -5.82
C PHE A 32 26.01 21.36 -4.91
N LEU A 33 26.17 20.51 -3.90
CA LEU A 33 27.31 20.59 -2.96
C LEU A 33 28.65 20.33 -3.65
N ARG A 34 28.70 19.41 -4.62
CA ARG A 34 29.90 19.18 -5.43
C ARG A 34 30.25 20.41 -6.24
N ASP A 35 29.28 21.01 -6.92
CA ASP A 35 29.52 22.17 -7.78
C ASP A 35 29.91 23.43 -6.98
N GLN A 36 29.59 23.46 -5.67
CA GLN A 36 30.06 24.47 -4.71
C GLN A 36 31.44 24.15 -4.10
N GLY A 37 32.09 23.04 -4.44
CA GLY A 37 33.36 22.62 -3.83
C GLY A 37 33.25 22.19 -2.36
N TRP A 38 32.03 22.06 -1.81
CA TRP A 38 31.78 21.83 -0.39
C TRP A 38 32.41 20.52 0.13
N PHE A 39 32.42 19.47 -0.70
CA PHE A 39 33.02 18.19 -0.34
C PHE A 39 34.54 18.29 -0.18
N ASP A 40 35.20 19.04 -1.07
CA ASP A 40 36.65 19.25 -1.03
C ASP A 40 37.03 20.12 0.18
N GLU A 41 36.29 21.21 0.42
CA GLU A 41 36.48 22.08 1.60
C GLU A 41 36.35 21.32 2.92
N ARG A 42 35.43 20.35 2.98
CA ARG A 42 35.19 19.53 4.17
C ARG A 42 36.05 18.28 4.25
N ASN A 43 36.85 17.99 3.21
CA ASN A 43 37.60 16.74 3.06
C ASN A 43 36.71 15.49 3.20
N ILE A 44 35.54 15.50 2.56
CA ILE A 44 34.55 14.42 2.55
C ILE A 44 34.46 13.86 1.13
N ALA A 45 34.60 12.54 0.97
CA ALA A 45 34.41 11.90 -0.32
C ALA A 45 32.96 12.06 -0.82
N ILE A 46 32.79 12.36 -2.11
CA ILE A 46 31.46 12.50 -2.71
C ILE A 46 30.75 11.13 -2.67
N PRO A 47 29.55 11.03 -2.05
CA PRO A 47 28.88 9.75 -1.87
C PRO A 47 28.33 9.18 -3.19
N ASN A 48 28.48 7.86 -3.36
CA ASN A 48 27.87 7.13 -4.46
C ASN A 48 26.42 6.74 -4.15
N LEU A 49 25.48 7.60 -4.52
CA LEU A 49 24.05 7.36 -4.24
C LEU A 49 23.47 6.13 -4.94
N ALA A 50 24.14 5.53 -5.93
CA ALA A 50 23.70 4.26 -6.51
C ALA A 50 23.61 3.13 -5.46
N GLU A 51 24.31 3.28 -4.33
CA GLU A 51 24.24 2.35 -3.18
C GLU A 51 22.90 2.34 -2.46
N LEU A 52 22.04 3.34 -2.68
CA LEU A 52 20.70 3.43 -2.09
C LEU A 52 19.59 2.90 -3.01
N LEU A 53 19.94 2.45 -4.23
CA LEU A 53 18.95 2.00 -5.20
C LEU A 53 18.20 0.73 -4.74
N ASP A 54 18.79 -0.06 -3.85
CA ASP A 54 18.13 -1.18 -3.20
C ASP A 54 16.94 -0.73 -2.33
N LEU A 55 17.11 0.34 -1.54
CA LEU A 55 16.05 0.98 -0.77
C LEU A 55 15.00 1.61 -1.70
N VAL A 56 15.43 2.25 -2.80
CA VAL A 56 14.53 2.82 -3.81
C VAL A 56 13.67 1.72 -4.44
N ALA A 57 14.25 0.58 -4.83
CA ALA A 57 13.51 -0.54 -5.40
C ALA A 57 12.51 -1.12 -4.39
N LEU A 58 12.94 -1.37 -3.15
CA LEU A 58 12.06 -1.90 -2.12
C LEU A 58 10.88 -0.96 -1.83
N GLY A 59 11.15 0.34 -1.63
CA GLY A 59 10.11 1.33 -1.36
C GLY A 59 9.16 1.52 -2.54
N THR A 60 9.68 1.56 -3.77
CA THR A 60 8.86 1.73 -4.99
C THR A 60 7.90 0.56 -5.17
N VAL A 61 8.38 -0.67 -4.99
CA VAL A 61 7.54 -1.86 -5.14
C VAL A 61 6.58 -2.04 -3.96
N ALA A 62 7.01 -1.74 -2.74
CA ALA A 62 6.15 -1.82 -1.55
C ALA A 62 5.01 -0.79 -1.55
N ASP A 63 5.18 0.35 -2.23
CA ASP A 63 4.16 1.39 -2.40
C ASP A 63 3.17 1.08 -3.54
N VAL A 64 3.39 0.00 -4.30
CA VAL A 64 2.51 -0.49 -5.37
C VAL A 64 2.19 0.61 -6.41
N VAL A 65 3.13 1.53 -6.64
CA VAL A 65 2.98 2.56 -7.67
C VAL A 65 3.18 1.96 -9.07
N PRO A 66 2.58 2.52 -10.12
CA PRO A 66 2.82 2.06 -11.48
C PRO A 66 4.31 2.03 -11.84
N LEU A 67 4.78 0.90 -12.38
CA LEU A 67 6.14 0.77 -12.93
C LEU A 67 6.20 1.38 -14.33
N ASP A 68 6.02 2.71 -14.38
CA ASP A 68 6.32 3.53 -15.54
C ASP A 68 7.80 3.44 -15.92
N ALA A 69 8.20 4.06 -17.03
CA ALA A 69 9.58 3.97 -17.52
C ALA A 69 10.62 4.29 -16.44
N ASN A 70 10.38 5.30 -15.60
CA ASN A 70 11.36 5.75 -14.62
C ASN A 70 11.38 4.84 -13.37
N ASN A 71 10.22 4.53 -12.81
CA ASN A 71 10.11 3.60 -11.68
C ASN A 71 10.67 2.21 -12.07
N ARG A 72 10.45 1.77 -13.31
CA ARG A 72 10.97 0.51 -13.84
C ARG A 72 12.49 0.51 -13.89
N ILE A 73 13.12 1.58 -14.38
CA ILE A 73 14.58 1.71 -14.42
C ILE A 73 15.16 1.69 -13.00
N LEU A 74 14.63 2.52 -12.09
CA LEU A 74 15.12 2.59 -10.71
C LEU A 74 14.98 1.24 -9.98
N THR A 75 13.82 0.60 -10.12
CA THR A 75 13.53 -0.71 -9.53
C THR A 75 14.46 -1.78 -10.10
N TRP A 76 14.64 -1.84 -11.42
CA TRP A 76 15.51 -2.81 -12.08
C TRP A 76 16.97 -2.67 -11.62
N GLN A 77 17.48 -1.44 -11.52
CA GLN A 77 18.83 -1.19 -11.03
C GLN A 77 18.99 -1.61 -9.56
N GLY A 78 18.04 -1.24 -8.69
CA GLY A 78 18.07 -1.65 -7.29
C GLY A 78 18.02 -3.16 -7.09
N MET A 79 17.12 -3.84 -7.80
CA MET A 79 17.05 -5.30 -7.79
C MET A 79 18.33 -5.97 -8.30
N SER A 80 18.93 -5.43 -9.36
CA SER A 80 20.19 -5.97 -9.91
C SER A 80 21.32 -5.86 -8.90
N ARG A 81 21.36 -4.79 -8.10
CA ARG A 81 22.32 -4.64 -7.01
C ARG A 81 22.07 -5.65 -5.88
N ILE A 82 20.81 -5.84 -5.48
CA ILE A 82 20.45 -6.86 -4.47
C ILE A 82 20.89 -8.26 -4.93
N ARG A 83 20.58 -8.62 -6.19
CA ARG A 83 21.01 -9.89 -6.80
C ARG A 83 22.54 -10.07 -6.81
N ALA A 84 23.27 -8.97 -7.00
CA ALA A 84 24.73 -8.95 -6.94
C ALA A 84 25.30 -8.91 -5.51
N GLY A 85 24.46 -9.00 -4.47
CA GLY A 85 24.88 -8.93 -3.07
C GLY A 85 25.26 -7.52 -2.58
N LYS A 86 24.98 -6.48 -3.38
CA LYS A 86 25.31 -5.08 -3.08
C LYS A 86 24.10 -4.33 -2.52
N CYS A 87 23.66 -4.74 -1.34
CA CYS A 87 22.51 -4.13 -0.66
C CYS A 87 22.74 -3.99 0.85
N ARG A 88 21.89 -3.18 1.50
CA ARG A 88 21.89 -2.95 2.94
C ARG A 88 21.76 -4.26 3.73
N PRO A 89 22.46 -4.41 4.87
CA PRO A 89 22.31 -5.56 5.76
C PRO A 89 20.86 -5.85 6.13
N GLY A 90 20.05 -4.81 6.34
CA GLY A 90 18.61 -4.95 6.61
C GLY A 90 17.83 -5.68 5.52
N ILE A 91 18.05 -5.34 4.24
CA ILE A 91 17.40 -6.01 3.11
C ILE A 91 17.84 -7.48 3.04
N LYS A 92 19.14 -7.73 3.25
CA LYS A 92 19.68 -9.10 3.26
C LYS A 92 19.03 -9.93 4.38
N ALA A 93 18.93 -9.39 5.58
CA ALA A 93 18.28 -10.05 6.71
C ALA A 93 16.80 -10.32 6.43
N LEU A 94 16.08 -9.39 5.79
CA LEU A 94 14.69 -9.62 5.37
C LEU A 94 14.56 -10.76 4.36
N LEU A 95 15.49 -10.88 3.40
CA LEU A 95 15.50 -12.00 2.45
C LEU A 95 15.73 -13.34 3.15
N GLU A 96 16.63 -13.37 4.15
CA GLU A 96 16.91 -14.55 4.95
C GLU A 96 15.65 -15.03 5.71
N VAL A 97 14.99 -14.15 6.47
CA VAL A 97 13.75 -14.52 7.22
C VAL A 97 12.57 -14.79 6.29
N ALA A 98 12.54 -14.19 5.10
CA ALA A 98 11.54 -14.47 4.08
C ALA A 98 11.79 -15.77 3.31
N ASN A 99 12.91 -16.45 3.54
CA ASN A 99 13.36 -17.60 2.77
C ASN A 99 13.37 -17.32 1.25
N ARG A 100 14.03 -16.23 0.86
CA ARG A 100 14.16 -15.80 -0.54
C ARG A 100 15.61 -15.74 -0.97
N ASP A 101 15.87 -16.35 -2.13
CA ASP A 101 17.19 -16.30 -2.77
C ASP A 101 17.40 -14.95 -3.46
N ALA A 102 18.37 -14.18 -2.98
CA ALA A 102 18.71 -12.88 -3.52
C ALA A 102 19.03 -12.93 -5.02
N GLN A 103 19.65 -14.01 -5.52
CA GLN A 103 20.07 -14.12 -6.92
C GLN A 103 18.88 -14.29 -7.88
N LYS A 104 17.78 -14.87 -7.37
CA LYS A 104 16.54 -15.12 -8.13
C LYS A 104 15.43 -14.12 -7.83
N LEU A 105 15.76 -13.07 -7.07
CA LEU A 105 14.80 -12.10 -6.57
C LEU A 105 13.92 -11.53 -7.68
N ALA A 106 12.60 -11.66 -7.56
CA ALA A 106 11.62 -11.01 -8.42
C ALA A 106 11.02 -9.77 -7.74
N ALA A 107 10.38 -8.88 -8.50
CA ALA A 107 9.72 -7.70 -7.93
C ALA A 107 8.58 -8.14 -6.99
N SER A 108 7.88 -9.23 -7.31
CA SER A 108 6.88 -9.84 -6.44
C SER A 108 7.43 -10.21 -5.06
N ASP A 109 8.69 -10.63 -4.93
CA ASP A 109 9.29 -10.90 -3.63
C ASP A 109 9.45 -9.63 -2.79
N LEU A 110 9.82 -8.51 -3.41
CA LEU A 110 9.84 -7.22 -2.72
C LEU A 110 8.44 -6.82 -2.23
N GLY A 111 7.43 -6.95 -3.09
CA GLY A 111 6.05 -6.52 -2.80
C GLY A 111 5.27 -7.42 -1.85
N PHE A 112 5.51 -8.73 -1.89
CA PHE A 112 4.71 -9.73 -1.16
C PHE A 112 5.47 -10.46 -0.05
N ALA A 113 6.81 -10.44 -0.06
CA ALA A 113 7.61 -11.06 0.99
C ALA A 113 8.25 -10.00 1.90
N LEU A 114 8.90 -8.97 1.34
CA LEU A 114 9.66 -8.00 2.15
C LEU A 114 8.79 -6.83 2.64
N GLY A 115 8.07 -6.16 1.73
CA GLY A 115 7.20 -5.03 2.05
C GLY A 115 6.21 -5.31 3.19
N PRO A 116 5.52 -6.47 3.23
CA PRO A 116 4.60 -6.82 4.31
C PRO A 116 5.24 -6.89 5.70
N ARG A 117 6.52 -7.29 5.80
CA ARG A 117 7.26 -7.36 7.07
C ARG A 117 7.62 -5.98 7.59
N LEU A 118 8.12 -5.11 6.70
CA LEU A 118 8.37 -3.71 7.03
C LEU A 118 7.09 -2.98 7.46
N ASN A 119 5.98 -3.26 6.76
CA ASN A 119 4.70 -2.62 7.04
C ASN A 119 3.97 -3.20 8.26
N ALA A 120 4.38 -4.36 8.79
CA ALA A 120 3.77 -4.97 9.97
C ALA A 120 4.05 -4.13 11.23
N ALA A 121 5.27 -3.61 11.36
CA ALA A 121 5.67 -2.75 12.47
C ALA A 121 4.77 -1.51 12.62
N GLY A 122 4.45 -0.82 11.53
CA GLY A 122 3.61 0.37 11.59
C GLY A 122 2.12 0.14 11.84
N ARG A 123 1.65 -1.11 11.77
CA ARG A 123 0.22 -1.46 11.92
C ARG A 123 -0.12 -2.06 13.28
N LEU A 124 0.87 -2.63 13.96
CA LEU A 124 0.68 -3.29 15.25
C LEU A 124 1.45 -2.61 16.38
N ASP A 125 2.62 -2.00 16.12
CA ASP A 125 3.49 -1.43 17.15
C ASP A 125 4.17 -0.11 16.69
N ASP A 126 5.50 -0.11 16.54
CA ASP A 126 6.35 1.06 16.30
C ASP A 126 7.09 0.97 14.96
N MET A 127 6.89 1.95 14.07
CA MET A 127 7.59 2.05 12.79
C MET A 127 9.12 2.19 12.94
N SER A 128 9.62 2.56 14.12
CA SER A 128 11.04 2.73 14.39
C SER A 128 11.88 1.49 14.08
N VAL A 129 11.34 0.27 14.32
CA VAL A 129 12.03 -1.01 14.07
C VAL A 129 12.34 -1.19 12.58
N GLY A 130 11.38 -0.89 11.71
CA GLY A 130 11.56 -0.97 10.26
C GLY A 130 12.62 0.01 9.74
N VAL A 131 12.63 1.23 10.30
CA VAL A 131 13.64 2.24 9.94
C VAL A 131 15.02 1.84 10.46
N ALA A 132 15.12 1.38 11.71
CA ALA A 132 16.36 0.92 12.31
C ALA A 132 16.96 -0.24 11.51
N LEU A 133 16.14 -1.18 11.03
CA LEU A 133 16.58 -2.28 10.19
C LEU A 133 17.22 -1.80 8.88
N LEU A 134 16.60 -0.83 8.21
CA LEU A 134 17.10 -0.31 6.92
C LEU A 134 18.34 0.57 7.07
N LEU A 135 18.55 1.17 8.24
CA LEU A 135 19.74 1.97 8.59
C LEU A 135 20.88 1.12 9.18
N CYS A 136 20.63 -0.13 9.54
CA CYS A 136 21.61 -0.98 10.20
C CYS A 136 22.79 -1.34 9.27
N ASP A 137 24.01 -1.15 9.76
CA ASP A 137 25.26 -1.49 9.05
C ASP A 137 25.85 -2.85 9.50
N ASN A 138 25.26 -3.49 10.52
CA ASN A 138 25.70 -4.78 11.06
C ASN A 138 24.69 -5.90 10.74
N ILE A 139 25.14 -6.97 10.08
CA ILE A 139 24.25 -8.08 9.71
C ILE A 139 23.66 -8.84 10.91
N GLY A 140 24.37 -8.90 12.04
CA GLY A 140 23.89 -9.53 13.27
C GLY A 140 22.72 -8.78 13.88
N GLU A 141 22.85 -7.46 14.03
CA GLU A 141 21.78 -6.58 14.50
C GLU A 141 20.59 -6.57 13.53
N ALA A 142 20.87 -6.49 12.21
CA ALA A 142 19.84 -6.55 11.18
C ALA A 142 19.03 -7.85 11.25
N ARG A 143 19.65 -8.99 11.57
CA ARG A 143 18.94 -10.26 11.77
C ARG A 143 18.01 -10.23 12.97
N VAL A 144 18.41 -9.63 14.08
CA VAL A 144 17.54 -9.49 15.26
C VAL A 144 16.30 -8.68 14.89
N LEU A 145 16.49 -7.50 14.30
CA LEU A 145 15.39 -6.62 13.86
C LEU A 145 14.51 -7.29 12.79
N ALA A 146 15.09 -8.02 11.84
CA ALA A 146 14.32 -8.73 10.81
C ALA A 146 13.45 -9.86 11.38
N ASN A 147 13.93 -10.59 12.40
CA ASN A 147 13.13 -11.61 13.09
C ASN A 147 11.98 -10.99 13.89
N GLU A 148 12.21 -9.83 14.53
CA GLU A 148 11.15 -9.09 15.21
C GLU A 148 10.04 -8.67 14.22
N LEU A 149 10.41 -8.09 13.08
CA LEU A 149 9.45 -7.76 12.02
C LEU A 149 8.73 -8.99 11.44
N ASP A 150 9.41 -10.13 11.35
CA ASP A 150 8.80 -11.37 10.88
C ASP A 150 7.76 -11.89 11.88
N ALA A 151 8.06 -11.85 13.18
CA ALA A 151 7.12 -12.19 14.25
C ALA A 151 5.87 -11.28 14.20
N LEU A 152 6.06 -9.97 14.10
CA LEU A 152 4.95 -9.01 13.96
C LEU A 152 4.11 -9.28 12.71
N ASN A 153 4.76 -9.61 11.60
CA ASN A 153 4.07 -9.96 10.36
C ASN A 153 3.29 -11.28 10.48
N GLN A 154 3.81 -12.26 11.22
CA GLN A 154 3.13 -13.52 11.48
C GLN A 154 1.89 -13.31 12.38
N THR A 155 2.03 -12.57 13.48
CA THR A 155 0.89 -12.16 14.32
C THR A 155 -0.15 -11.41 13.51
N ARG A 156 0.27 -10.48 12.64
CA ARG A 156 -0.64 -9.76 11.74
C ARG A 156 -1.40 -10.70 10.81
N LYS A 157 -0.74 -11.70 10.23
CA LYS A 157 -1.38 -12.69 9.34
C LYS A 157 -2.38 -13.57 10.08
N GLU A 158 -2.08 -13.96 11.31
CA GLU A 158 -3.01 -14.74 12.15
C GLU A 158 -4.28 -13.96 12.46
N ILE A 159 -4.14 -12.69 12.87
CA ILE A 159 -5.27 -11.78 13.07
C ILE A 159 -6.06 -11.61 11.75
N GLU A 160 -5.36 -11.41 10.63
CA GLU A 160 -5.98 -11.26 9.30
C GLU A 160 -6.77 -12.51 8.87
N GLN A 161 -6.26 -13.71 9.14
CA GLN A 161 -6.93 -14.96 8.83
C GLN A 161 -8.20 -15.14 9.67
N GLY A 162 -8.13 -14.90 10.99
CA GLY A 162 -9.31 -14.95 11.85
C GLY A 162 -10.40 -13.97 11.41
N MET A 163 -10.03 -12.70 11.20
CA MET A 163 -10.94 -11.67 10.73
C MET A 163 -11.52 -11.94 9.33
N GLN A 164 -10.76 -12.58 8.45
CA GLN A 164 -11.25 -12.94 7.11
C GLN A 164 -12.40 -13.94 7.20
N ILE A 165 -12.31 -14.94 8.07
CA ILE A 165 -13.37 -15.95 8.24
C ILE A 165 -14.66 -15.30 8.75
N GLU A 166 -14.54 -14.40 9.72
CA GLU A 166 -15.68 -13.61 10.24
C GLU A 166 -16.30 -12.72 9.15
N ALA A 167 -15.46 -12.01 8.39
CA ALA A 167 -15.93 -11.15 7.33
C ALA A 167 -16.64 -11.94 6.23
N LEU A 168 -16.10 -13.10 5.82
CA LEU A 168 -16.76 -13.99 4.85
C LEU A 168 -18.13 -14.45 5.38
N THR A 169 -18.22 -14.79 6.67
CA THR A 169 -19.49 -15.16 7.31
C THR A 169 -20.51 -14.01 7.26
N LEU A 170 -20.06 -12.77 7.49
CA LEU A 170 -20.90 -11.57 7.37
C LEU A 170 -21.32 -11.31 5.92
N CYS A 171 -20.41 -11.52 4.96
CA CYS A 171 -20.66 -11.42 3.53
C CYS A 171 -21.75 -12.41 3.09
N GLU A 172 -21.63 -13.68 3.48
CA GLU A 172 -22.63 -14.71 3.15
C GLU A 172 -24.01 -14.41 3.75
N LYS A 173 -24.07 -13.86 4.96
CA LYS A 173 -25.33 -13.41 5.57
C LYS A 173 -25.95 -12.24 4.78
N LEU A 174 -25.13 -11.30 4.31
CA LEU A 174 -25.57 -10.19 3.47
C LEU A 174 -26.12 -10.68 2.12
N GLU A 175 -25.42 -11.59 1.46
CA GLU A 175 -25.84 -12.22 0.20
C GLU A 175 -27.19 -12.96 0.34
N ARG A 176 -27.43 -13.64 1.48
CA ARG A 176 -28.69 -14.37 1.73
C ARG A 176 -29.85 -13.49 2.16
N SER A 177 -29.59 -12.31 2.73
CA SER A 177 -30.62 -11.49 3.38
C SER A 177 -31.22 -10.42 2.47
N ARG A 178 -30.64 -10.16 1.30
CA ARG A 178 -31.09 -9.08 0.41
C ARG A 178 -31.06 -9.52 -1.04
N ASP A 179 -32.18 -9.28 -1.74
CA ASP A 179 -32.24 -9.40 -3.20
C ASP A 179 -31.34 -8.36 -3.90
N THR A 180 -31.09 -7.21 -3.25
CA THR A 180 -30.21 -6.15 -3.76
C THR A 180 -29.30 -5.57 -2.67
N LEU A 181 -28.00 -5.51 -2.96
CA LEU A 181 -26.99 -4.91 -2.09
C LEU A 181 -26.93 -3.38 -2.31
N PRO A 182 -26.65 -2.57 -1.27
CA PRO A 182 -26.44 -1.13 -1.38
C PRO A 182 -25.14 -0.81 -2.13
N GLY A 183 -25.08 0.32 -2.84
CA GLY A 183 -23.97 0.69 -3.73
C GLY A 183 -22.62 0.69 -3.03
N GLY A 184 -22.59 1.15 -1.77
CA GLY A 184 -21.43 1.07 -0.88
C GLY A 184 -21.70 0.21 0.35
N LEU A 185 -20.66 -0.45 0.86
CA LEU A 185 -20.72 -1.30 2.05
C LEU A 185 -19.95 -0.68 3.20
N ALA A 186 -20.62 -0.43 4.32
CA ALA A 186 -19.95 -0.13 5.58
C ALA A 186 -20.16 -1.31 6.54
N MET A 187 -19.08 -1.86 7.09
CA MET A 187 -19.13 -3.04 7.95
C MET A 187 -18.36 -2.80 9.25
N TYR A 188 -18.85 -3.37 10.34
CA TYR A 188 -18.26 -3.29 11.67
C TYR A 188 -18.37 -4.65 12.34
N HIS A 189 -17.31 -5.02 13.06
CA HIS A 189 -17.33 -6.13 14.00
C HIS A 189 -16.49 -5.76 15.24
N PRO A 190 -16.97 -6.07 16.47
CA PRO A 190 -16.27 -5.72 17.70
C PRO A 190 -14.94 -6.47 17.86
N GLU A 191 -14.76 -7.62 17.19
CA GLU A 191 -13.51 -8.40 17.27
C GLU A 191 -12.50 -8.01 16.17
N TRP A 192 -12.84 -7.08 15.27
CA TRP A 192 -11.92 -6.63 14.24
C TRP A 192 -10.81 -5.75 14.80
N HIS A 193 -9.61 -5.89 14.27
CA HIS A 193 -8.45 -5.12 14.68
C HIS A 193 -8.16 -3.94 13.74
N GLN A 194 -7.98 -2.74 14.30
CA GLN A 194 -7.71 -1.51 13.54
C GLN A 194 -6.49 -1.60 12.59
N GLY A 195 -5.49 -2.41 12.94
CA GLY A 195 -4.30 -2.62 12.12
C GLY A 195 -4.56 -3.36 10.81
N VAL A 196 -5.67 -4.11 10.72
CA VAL A 196 -5.95 -5.10 9.66
C VAL A 196 -7.22 -4.78 8.86
N VAL A 197 -8.14 -3.95 9.37
CA VAL A 197 -9.40 -3.59 8.68
C VAL A 197 -9.22 -3.07 7.25
N GLY A 198 -8.10 -2.41 6.94
CA GLY A 198 -7.83 -1.94 5.58
C GLY A 198 -7.59 -3.07 4.57
N ILE A 199 -7.02 -4.21 4.99
CA ILE A 199 -6.84 -5.39 4.15
C ILE A 199 -8.18 -6.09 3.96
N LEU A 200 -8.94 -6.18 5.04
CA LEU A 200 -10.29 -6.73 5.02
C LEU A 200 -11.20 -5.97 4.03
N ALA A 201 -11.20 -4.63 4.12
CA ALA A 201 -11.95 -3.77 3.20
C ALA A 201 -11.58 -4.03 1.73
N SER A 202 -10.29 -4.22 1.43
CA SER A 202 -9.85 -4.56 0.06
C SER A 202 -10.44 -5.88 -0.43
N ARG A 203 -10.43 -6.93 0.41
CA ARG A 203 -10.95 -8.25 0.04
C ARG A 203 -12.47 -8.27 -0.14
N ILE A 204 -13.19 -7.55 0.72
CA ILE A 204 -14.65 -7.40 0.60
C ILE A 204 -14.98 -6.62 -0.69
N LYS A 205 -14.19 -5.57 -0.99
CA LYS A 205 -14.33 -4.80 -2.23
C LYS A 205 -14.09 -5.67 -3.45
N GLU A 206 -13.09 -6.55 -3.43
CA GLU A 206 -12.83 -7.51 -4.51
C GLU A 206 -13.97 -8.52 -4.68
N ARG A 207 -14.55 -9.03 -3.58
CA ARG A 207 -15.67 -9.97 -3.63
C ARG A 207 -16.95 -9.35 -4.19
N PHE A 208 -17.30 -8.14 -3.75
CA PHE A 208 -18.57 -7.51 -4.09
C PHE A 208 -18.50 -6.47 -5.19
N HIS A 209 -17.29 -6.13 -5.64
CA HIS A 209 -17.02 -5.04 -6.59
C HIS A 209 -17.71 -3.73 -6.20
N ARG A 210 -17.62 -3.37 -4.91
CA ARG A 210 -18.27 -2.19 -4.32
C ARG A 210 -17.29 -1.41 -3.47
N PRO A 211 -17.42 -0.07 -3.33
CA PRO A 211 -16.73 0.68 -2.31
C PRO A 211 -17.03 0.11 -0.92
N VAL A 212 -15.99 -0.15 -0.13
CA VAL A 212 -16.11 -0.73 1.21
C VAL A 212 -15.44 0.16 2.24
N ILE A 213 -16.09 0.32 3.39
CA ILE A 213 -15.48 0.87 4.61
C ILE A 213 -15.63 -0.16 5.72
N ALA A 214 -14.50 -0.68 6.22
CA ALA A 214 -14.48 -1.61 7.35
C ALA A 214 -14.06 -0.88 8.64
N PHE A 215 -14.81 -1.08 9.73
CA PHE A 215 -14.62 -0.44 11.02
C PHE A 215 -14.20 -1.45 12.09
N ALA A 216 -13.26 -1.04 12.94
CA ALA A 216 -12.85 -1.74 14.15
C ALA A 216 -12.97 -0.80 15.37
N PRO A 217 -13.21 -1.33 16.57
CA PRO A 217 -13.18 -0.52 17.79
C PRO A 217 -11.78 0.07 18.02
N ALA A 218 -11.74 1.31 18.48
CA ALA A 218 -10.51 1.99 18.91
C ALA A 218 -10.24 1.83 20.42
N GLY A 219 -11.22 1.32 21.18
CA GLY A 219 -11.12 1.04 22.62
C GLY A 219 -11.63 2.15 23.53
N ASP A 220 -12.07 3.28 22.98
CA ASP A 220 -12.50 4.49 23.69
C ASP A 220 -13.96 4.88 23.40
N GLY A 221 -14.78 3.94 22.92
CA GLY A 221 -16.14 4.20 22.43
C GLY A 221 -16.20 4.70 20.98
N THR A 222 -15.04 4.91 20.35
CA THR A 222 -14.95 5.28 18.93
C THR A 222 -14.60 4.09 18.05
N LEU A 223 -14.96 4.19 16.77
CA LEU A 223 -14.60 3.25 15.72
C LEU A 223 -13.59 3.90 14.77
N LYS A 224 -12.58 3.15 14.34
CA LYS A 224 -11.70 3.52 13.23
C LYS A 224 -12.07 2.74 11.98
N GLY A 225 -12.38 3.47 10.92
CA GLY A 225 -12.72 2.95 9.61
C GLY A 225 -11.57 3.03 8.61
N SER A 226 -11.43 2.02 7.76
CA SER A 226 -10.59 2.06 6.57
C SER A 226 -11.42 1.79 5.32
N GLY A 227 -11.45 2.77 4.42
CA GLY A 227 -12.17 2.76 3.16
C GLY A 227 -11.31 2.29 1.98
N ARG A 228 -11.92 1.56 1.05
CA ARG A 228 -11.37 1.16 -0.25
C ARG A 228 -12.41 1.43 -1.32
N SER A 229 -12.02 2.19 -2.34
CA SER A 229 -12.91 2.55 -3.45
C SER A 229 -12.73 1.63 -4.65
N ILE A 230 -13.64 1.76 -5.60
CA ILE A 230 -13.55 1.23 -6.96
C ILE A 230 -13.39 2.39 -7.95
N GLN A 231 -13.10 2.07 -9.21
CA GLN A 231 -13.10 3.07 -10.27
C GLN A 231 -14.50 3.70 -10.40
N GLY A 232 -14.54 5.02 -10.61
CA GLY A 232 -15.79 5.77 -10.71
C GLY A 232 -16.30 6.39 -9.42
N LEU A 233 -15.68 6.11 -8.26
CA LEU A 233 -15.99 6.80 -7.00
C LEU A 233 -14.73 7.35 -6.32
N HIS A 234 -14.68 8.67 -6.09
CA HIS A 234 -13.66 9.30 -5.26
C HIS A 234 -14.04 9.23 -3.78
N MET A 235 -13.39 8.34 -3.01
CA MET A 235 -13.78 8.04 -1.62
C MET A 235 -13.75 9.28 -0.72
N ARG A 236 -12.72 10.12 -0.84
CA ARG A 236 -12.63 11.35 -0.03
C ARG A 236 -13.80 12.29 -0.30
N ASP A 237 -14.23 12.42 -1.56
CA ASP A 237 -15.29 13.37 -1.93
C ASP A 237 -16.64 12.87 -1.45
N ALA A 238 -16.84 11.55 -1.47
CA ALA A 238 -18.01 10.91 -0.88
C ALA A 238 -18.08 11.15 0.64
N LEU A 239 -16.95 11.04 1.35
CA LEU A 239 -16.88 11.35 2.78
C LEU A 239 -17.11 12.84 3.04
N GLU A 240 -16.50 13.74 2.28
CA GLU A 240 -16.72 15.19 2.42
C GLU A 240 -18.19 15.58 2.17
N ARG A 241 -18.85 14.93 1.22
CA ARG A 241 -20.28 15.08 0.98
C ARG A 241 -21.11 14.60 2.17
N LEU A 242 -20.80 13.43 2.73
CA LEU A 242 -21.50 12.92 3.92
C LEU A 242 -21.33 13.86 5.12
N ASP A 243 -20.13 14.40 5.32
CA ASP A 243 -19.87 15.36 6.40
C ASP A 243 -20.68 16.65 6.23
N THR A 244 -20.78 17.14 4.98
CA THR A 244 -21.59 18.32 4.65
C THR A 244 -23.09 18.09 4.89
N LEU A 245 -23.60 16.91 4.51
CA LEU A 245 -25.01 16.57 4.67
C LEU A 245 -25.39 16.22 6.12
N TYR A 246 -24.44 15.67 6.87
CA TYR A 246 -24.65 15.19 8.23
C TYR A 246 -23.48 15.61 9.16
N PRO A 247 -23.38 16.91 9.49
CA PRO A 247 -22.30 17.42 10.32
C PRO A 247 -22.26 16.71 11.68
N GLY A 248 -21.05 16.33 12.12
CA GLY A 248 -20.83 15.64 13.39
C GLY A 248 -21.13 14.14 13.36
N MET A 249 -21.46 13.56 12.20
CA MET A 249 -21.50 12.10 12.05
C MET A 249 -20.10 11.49 12.11
N MET A 250 -19.10 12.16 11.53
CA MET A 250 -17.70 11.76 11.55
C MET A 250 -16.89 12.68 12.45
N LEU A 251 -16.03 12.07 13.28
CA LEU A 251 -15.11 12.81 14.16
C LEU A 251 -13.93 13.37 13.37
N LYS A 252 -13.39 12.55 12.45
CA LYS A 252 -12.33 12.94 11.50
C LYS A 252 -12.40 12.06 10.27
N PHE A 253 -11.97 12.57 9.14
CA PHE A 253 -11.77 11.79 7.93
C PHE A 253 -10.64 12.37 7.07
N GLY A 254 -10.10 11.55 6.18
CA GLY A 254 -9.08 11.94 5.22
C GLY A 254 -8.75 10.80 4.26
N GLY A 255 -7.93 11.09 3.25
CA GLY A 255 -7.52 10.09 2.26
C GLY A 255 -7.42 10.65 0.86
N HIS A 256 -7.57 9.75 -0.11
CA HIS A 256 -7.47 10.00 -1.55
C HIS A 256 -8.64 9.31 -2.27
N ALA A 257 -8.58 9.27 -3.61
CA ALA A 257 -9.60 8.65 -4.46
C ALA A 257 -9.91 7.20 -4.07
N MET A 258 -8.87 6.37 -3.93
CA MET A 258 -9.01 4.91 -3.80
C MET A 258 -9.01 4.39 -2.35
N ALA A 259 -8.64 5.23 -1.38
CA ALA A 259 -8.56 4.83 0.01
C ALA A 259 -8.81 6.02 0.94
N ALA A 260 -9.50 5.75 2.05
CA ALA A 260 -9.76 6.75 3.07
C ALA A 260 -9.64 6.16 4.48
N GLY A 261 -9.44 7.03 5.46
CA GLY A 261 -9.52 6.71 6.88
C GLY A 261 -10.48 7.68 7.54
N LEU A 262 -11.27 7.18 8.51
CA LEU A 262 -12.21 7.99 9.26
C LEU A 262 -12.44 7.43 10.67
N SER A 263 -13.01 8.24 11.56
CA SER A 263 -13.53 7.74 12.83
C SER A 263 -14.93 8.25 13.13
N LEU A 264 -15.67 7.42 13.85
CA LEU A 264 -17.07 7.63 14.25
C LEU A 264 -17.20 7.33 15.74
N GLU A 265 -18.18 7.90 16.41
CA GLU A 265 -18.70 7.31 17.65
C GLU A 265 -19.43 6.01 17.32
N GLU A 266 -19.36 4.99 18.19
CA GLU A 266 -19.95 3.68 17.94
C GLU A 266 -21.48 3.75 17.72
N ASP A 267 -22.16 4.67 18.42
CA ASP A 267 -23.61 4.89 18.29
C ASP A 267 -24.02 5.44 16.92
N LYS A 268 -23.10 6.11 16.20
CA LYS A 268 -23.34 6.65 14.85
C LYS A 268 -23.15 5.64 13.73
N PHE A 269 -22.57 4.48 14.01
CA PHE A 269 -22.24 3.50 12.97
C PHE A 269 -23.44 3.10 12.10
N LYS A 270 -24.61 2.84 12.71
CA LYS A 270 -25.81 2.45 11.98
C LYS A 270 -26.31 3.54 11.03
N LEU A 271 -26.30 4.78 11.50
CA LEU A 271 -26.66 5.93 10.68
C LEU A 271 -25.67 6.11 9.52
N PHE A 272 -24.37 6.03 9.80
CA PHE A 272 -23.33 6.09 8.78
C PHE A 272 -23.49 4.99 7.73
N GLN A 273 -23.70 3.74 8.16
CA GLN A 273 -23.87 2.59 7.27
C GLN A 273 -25.00 2.81 6.27
N GLN A 274 -26.13 3.34 6.74
CA GLN A 274 -27.26 3.65 5.88
C GLN A 274 -26.92 4.79 4.89
N ARG A 275 -26.42 5.93 5.38
CA ARG A 275 -26.18 7.12 4.55
C ARG A 275 -25.07 6.92 3.53
N PHE A 276 -24.02 6.19 3.90
CA PHE A 276 -22.97 5.81 2.95
C PHE A 276 -23.50 4.93 1.83
N GLY A 277 -24.32 3.92 2.16
CA GLY A 277 -24.93 3.05 1.16
C GLY A 277 -25.83 3.81 0.18
N GLU A 278 -26.68 4.71 0.69
CA GLU A 278 -27.57 5.57 -0.10
C GLU A 278 -26.80 6.52 -1.03
N LEU A 279 -25.82 7.26 -0.49
CA LEU A 279 -25.03 8.21 -1.28
C LEU A 279 -24.28 7.51 -2.41
N VAL A 280 -23.66 6.37 -2.12
CA VAL A 280 -22.90 5.62 -3.13
C VAL A 280 -23.82 5.05 -4.20
N THR A 281 -25.03 4.60 -3.84
CA THR A 281 -26.05 4.18 -4.82
C THR A 281 -26.50 5.33 -5.71
N GLU A 282 -26.58 6.56 -5.19
CA GLU A 282 -26.92 7.75 -5.99
C GLU A 282 -25.81 8.14 -6.96
N TRP A 283 -24.54 8.01 -6.54
CA TRP A 283 -23.39 8.51 -7.30
C TRP A 283 -22.83 7.53 -8.32
N LEU A 284 -22.92 6.22 -8.06
CA LEU A 284 -22.36 5.21 -8.96
C LEU A 284 -23.39 4.73 -9.98
N ASP A 285 -22.96 4.68 -11.23
CA ASP A 285 -23.64 3.90 -12.26
C ASP A 285 -23.63 2.41 -11.86
N PRO A 286 -24.80 1.74 -11.81
CA PRO A 286 -24.87 0.30 -11.52
C PRO A 286 -23.99 -0.58 -12.40
N SER A 287 -23.64 -0.16 -13.62
CA SER A 287 -22.72 -0.88 -14.51
C SER A 287 -21.32 -1.00 -13.93
N LEU A 288 -20.86 0.01 -13.18
CA LEU A 288 -19.56 0.03 -12.52
C LEU A 288 -19.50 -0.87 -11.27
N LEU A 289 -20.63 -1.43 -10.84
CA LEU A 289 -20.68 -2.41 -9.75
C LEU A 289 -20.45 -3.84 -10.25
N GLN A 290 -20.22 -4.02 -11.55
CA GLN A 290 -19.86 -5.29 -12.16
C GLN A 290 -18.35 -5.30 -12.42
N GLY A 291 -17.67 -6.35 -11.96
CA GLY A 291 -16.24 -6.51 -12.22
C GLY A 291 -15.98 -6.70 -13.71
N GLU A 292 -15.41 -5.69 -14.36
CA GLU A 292 -14.95 -5.81 -15.74
C GLU A 292 -13.58 -6.49 -15.79
N VAL A 293 -13.44 -7.48 -16.69
CA VAL A 293 -12.15 -8.08 -17.02
C VAL A 293 -11.70 -7.51 -18.36
N VAL A 294 -10.77 -6.56 -18.32
CA VAL A 294 -10.13 -6.04 -19.52
C VAL A 294 -9.07 -7.05 -19.97
N SER A 295 -9.10 -7.39 -21.25
CA SER A 295 -8.12 -8.27 -21.90
C SER A 295 -7.52 -7.55 -23.09
N ASP A 296 -6.22 -7.73 -23.30
CA ASP A 296 -5.52 -7.24 -24.51
C ASP A 296 -6.00 -7.96 -25.79
N GLY A 297 -6.84 -8.99 -25.64
CA GLY A 297 -7.40 -9.78 -26.72
C GLY A 297 -7.01 -11.26 -26.63
N PRO A 298 -7.58 -12.11 -27.50
CA PRO A 298 -7.20 -13.51 -27.58
C PRO A 298 -5.83 -13.68 -28.25
N LEU A 299 -5.04 -14.65 -27.80
CA LEU A 299 -3.91 -15.16 -28.55
C LEU A 299 -4.40 -16.16 -29.61
N SER A 300 -3.86 -16.08 -30.82
CA SER A 300 -4.06 -17.10 -31.85
C SER A 300 -3.29 -18.39 -31.49
N PRO A 301 -3.71 -19.56 -32.00
CA PRO A 301 -2.99 -20.81 -31.75
C PRO A 301 -1.51 -20.79 -32.14
N ALA A 302 -1.14 -19.99 -33.15
CA ALA A 302 0.24 -19.82 -33.59
C ALA A 302 1.08 -18.96 -32.64
N GLU A 303 0.44 -18.14 -31.80
CA GLU A 303 1.09 -17.33 -30.78
C GLU A 303 1.21 -18.07 -29.44
N MET A 304 0.59 -19.24 -29.28
CA MET A 304 0.69 -20.06 -28.07
C MET A 304 1.99 -20.88 -28.03
N THR A 305 3.13 -20.20 -28.15
CA THR A 305 4.46 -20.81 -28.17
C THR A 305 5.35 -20.31 -27.03
N MET A 306 6.40 -21.06 -26.73
CA MET A 306 7.39 -20.66 -25.72
C MET A 306 8.12 -19.36 -26.11
N GLU A 307 8.32 -19.12 -27.40
CA GLU A 307 8.98 -17.92 -27.91
C GLU A 307 8.15 -16.67 -27.65
N VAL A 308 6.83 -16.73 -27.88
CA VAL A 308 5.92 -15.62 -27.54
C VAL A 308 5.84 -15.44 -26.03
N ALA A 309 5.81 -16.51 -25.25
CA ALA A 309 5.82 -16.43 -23.78
C ALA A 309 7.10 -15.80 -23.21
N GLN A 310 8.23 -15.88 -23.92
CA GLN A 310 9.49 -15.22 -23.54
C GLN A 310 9.58 -13.76 -24.00
N LEU A 311 8.80 -13.39 -25.03
CA LEU A 311 8.71 -12.03 -25.54
C LEU A 311 7.87 -11.12 -24.62
N LEU A 312 6.83 -11.70 -24.00
CA LEU A 312 5.92 -11.05 -23.04
C LEU A 312 6.54 -10.94 -21.64
#